data_AF-A0A6L5ETE5-F1
#
_entry.id   AF-A0A6L5ETE5-F1
#
_cell.length_a   1.000
_cell.length_b   1.000
_cell.length_c   1.000
_cell.angle_alpha   90.00
_cell.angle_beta   90.00
_cell.angle_gamma   90.00
#
_symmetry.space_group_name_H-M   'P 1'
#
loop_
_entity.id
_entity.type
_entity.pdbx_description
1 polymer ?
#
loop_
_entity_poly.entity_id
_entity_poly.type
_entity_poly.pdbx_seq_one_letter_code
_entity_poly.pdbx_strand_id
1 'polypeptide(L)'
;MGQARRDLTAALLAGEPAEELESPAGMRVAAGYVVCAWHVARPSPPGTARSTLVRRRRIWGAFDDRFDTTVLTVLDERGGTALIPATAGESASVLATLRCFLGELAGIVGAPMVASAAVAHSVSAVPDAAQEARGCCSSRCGWHVCRGCTCSTTWCWRFSWRGRVSPTTGWCSDWLRCGRGTSC
;
A
#
# COMPACT_ATOMS: atom_id res chain seq x y z
N MET A 1 6.69 7.84 13.33
CA MET A 1 5.66 8.80 12.89
C MET A 1 5.10 9.55 14.09
N GLY A 2 5.09 10.89 14.03
CA GLY A 2 4.46 11.75 15.04
C GLY A 2 2.93 11.67 15.03
N GLN A 3 2.28 12.26 16.03
CA GLN A 3 0.80 12.33 16.09
C GLN A 3 0.24 13.17 14.94
N ALA A 4 0.81 14.35 14.69
CA ALA A 4 0.35 15.25 13.62
C ALA A 4 0.35 14.61 12.23
N ARG A 5 1.37 13.80 11.89
CA ARG A 5 1.38 13.05 10.62
C ARG A 5 0.25 12.02 10.54
N ARG A 6 -0.09 11.39 11.67
CA ARG A 6 -1.18 10.41 11.74
C ARG A 6 -2.52 11.09 11.54
N ASP A 7 -2.70 12.25 12.16
CA ASP A 7 -3.91 13.07 12.02
C ASP A 7 -4.04 13.55 10.57
N LEU A 8 -2.96 14.04 9.95
CA LEU A 8 -2.92 14.40 8.52
C LEU A 8 -3.30 13.21 7.64
N THR A 9 -2.74 12.02 7.89
CA THR A 9 -3.07 10.84 7.08
C THR A 9 -4.53 10.43 7.25
N ALA A 10 -5.07 10.53 8.47
CA ALA A 10 -6.46 10.23 8.75
C ALA A 10 -7.40 11.23 8.04
N ALA A 11 -7.09 12.53 8.08
CA ALA A 11 -7.84 13.57 7.39
C ALA A 11 -7.87 13.33 5.87
N LEU A 12 -6.71 13.08 5.26
CA LEU A 12 -6.61 12.79 3.82
C LEU A 12 -7.41 11.54 3.42
N LEU A 13 -7.39 10.49 4.24
CA LEU A 13 -8.16 9.27 3.98
C LEU A 13 -9.67 9.45 4.21
N ALA A 14 -10.07 10.41 5.05
CA ALA A 14 -11.46 10.75 5.31
C ALA A 14 -12.01 11.79 4.32
N GLY A 15 -11.15 12.43 3.52
CA GLY A 15 -11.55 13.52 2.63
C GLY A 15 -11.74 14.86 3.36
N GLU A 16 -11.20 14.96 4.57
CA GLU A 16 -11.23 16.18 5.37
C GLU A 16 -10.15 17.17 4.93
N PRO A 17 -10.37 18.49 5.13
CA PRO A 17 -9.35 19.50 4.84
C PRO A 17 -8.07 19.22 5.62
N ALA A 18 -6.94 19.36 4.93
CA ALA A 18 -5.62 18.90 5.40
C ALA A 18 -4.62 20.06 5.54
N GLU A 19 -4.95 21.24 5.06
CA GLU A 19 -4.10 22.43 5.02
C GLU A 19 -3.65 22.86 6.42
N GLU A 20 -4.55 22.79 7.40
CA GLU A 20 -4.26 23.13 8.79
C GLU A 20 -3.34 22.12 9.48
N LEU A 21 -3.25 20.90 8.94
CA LEU A 21 -2.45 19.80 9.49
C LEU A 21 -1.05 19.72 8.88
N GLU A 22 -0.77 20.44 7.78
CA GLU A 22 0.54 20.49 7.12
C GLU A 22 1.65 21.02 8.03
N SER A 23 1.41 22.19 8.64
CA SER A 23 2.38 22.87 9.48
C SER A 23 2.71 22.04 10.74
N PRO A 24 1.73 21.53 11.51
CA PRO A 24 1.98 20.59 12.60
C PRO A 24 2.67 19.29 12.17
N ALA A 25 2.37 18.78 10.97
CA ALA A 25 2.99 17.56 10.43
C ALA A 25 4.41 17.79 9.88
N GLY A 26 4.83 19.06 9.73
CA GLY A 26 6.11 19.45 9.16
C GLY A 26 6.25 19.05 7.69
N MET A 27 5.15 19.00 6.95
CA MET A 27 5.14 18.57 5.55
C MET A 27 4.01 19.22 4.76
N ARG A 28 4.23 19.44 3.47
CA ARG A 28 3.19 19.88 2.54
C ARG A 28 2.46 18.69 1.94
N VAL A 29 1.15 18.81 1.75
CA VAL A 29 0.36 17.85 1.00
C VAL A 29 0.79 17.90 -0.46
N ALA A 30 0.97 16.72 -1.06
CA ALA A 30 1.34 16.61 -2.46
C ALA A 30 0.12 16.84 -3.36
N ALA A 31 0.34 17.27 -4.60
CA ALA A 31 -0.74 17.45 -5.57
C ALA A 31 -1.48 16.14 -5.89
N GLY A 32 -0.81 14.99 -5.76
CA GLY A 32 -1.37 13.67 -6.01
C GLY A 32 -0.62 12.58 -5.25
N TYR A 33 -1.23 11.40 -5.20
CA TYR A 33 -0.75 10.25 -4.44
C TYR A 33 -0.96 8.94 -5.20
N VAL A 34 -0.04 8.00 -5.02
CA VAL A 34 -0.32 6.57 -5.20
C VAL A 34 -0.76 6.02 -3.85
N VAL A 35 -1.99 5.54 -3.76
CA VAL A 35 -2.56 4.95 -2.56
C VAL A 35 -2.42 3.44 -2.64
N CYS A 36 -1.70 2.85 -1.68
CA CYS A 36 -1.48 1.42 -1.57
C CYS A 36 -2.18 0.87 -0.34
N ALA A 37 -3.02 -0.15 -0.50
CA ALA A 37 -3.56 -0.93 0.60
C ALA A 37 -2.92 -2.32 0.58
N TRP A 38 -2.63 -2.88 1.75
CA TRP A 38 -2.15 -4.26 1.86
C TRP A 38 -2.72 -4.97 3.09
N HIS A 39 -2.72 -6.29 3.00
CA HIS A 39 -3.17 -7.20 4.04
C HIS A 39 -2.21 -8.40 4.13
N VAL A 40 -1.86 -8.77 5.36
CA VAL A 40 -1.03 -9.92 5.71
C VAL A 40 -1.97 -11.10 5.95
N ALA A 41 -1.90 -12.13 5.10
CA ALA A 41 -2.91 -13.20 5.02
C ALA A 41 -3.02 -14.06 6.29
N ARG A 42 -1.94 -14.15 7.06
CA ARG A 42 -1.97 -14.62 8.44
C ARG A 42 -1.16 -13.63 9.26
N PRO A 43 -1.77 -12.74 10.05
CA PRO A 43 -1.02 -12.19 11.16
C PRO A 43 -0.49 -13.41 11.93
N SER A 44 0.82 -13.44 12.21
CA SER A 44 1.36 -14.41 13.18
C SER A 44 0.42 -14.49 14.38
N PRO A 45 0.22 -15.66 15.00
CA PRO A 45 -0.65 -15.79 16.18
C PRO A 45 -0.34 -14.64 17.12
N PRO A 46 -1.35 -13.97 17.70
CA PRO A 46 -1.20 -12.67 18.36
C PRO A 46 0.02 -12.73 19.26
N GLY A 47 1.12 -12.17 18.76
CA GLY A 47 2.31 -12.06 19.56
C GLY A 47 2.04 -10.96 20.58
N THR A 48 2.89 -10.88 21.60
CA THR A 48 2.82 -9.78 22.57
C THR A 48 2.76 -8.43 21.84
N ALA A 49 2.17 -7.40 22.43
CA ALA A 49 2.11 -6.04 21.86
C ALA A 49 3.47 -5.55 21.31
N ARG A 50 4.57 -6.02 21.90
CA ARG A 50 5.95 -5.81 21.44
C ARG A 50 6.20 -6.32 20.03
N SER A 51 5.70 -7.50 19.66
CA SER A 51 5.87 -8.07 18.31
C SER A 51 5.15 -7.25 17.23
N THR A 52 3.94 -6.75 17.53
CA THR A 52 3.16 -5.86 16.66
C THR A 52 3.88 -4.52 16.47
N LEU A 53 4.39 -3.92 17.54
CA LEU A 53 5.15 -2.66 17.45
C LEU A 53 6.45 -2.81 16.66
N VAL A 54 7.20 -3.89 16.86
CA VAL A 54 8.43 -4.17 16.08
C VAL A 54 8.10 -4.34 14.61
N ARG A 55 7.04 -5.07 14.27
CA ARG A 55 6.58 -5.21 12.88
C ARG A 55 6.21 -3.85 12.28
N ARG A 56 5.43 -3.03 12.98
CA ARG A 56 5.06 -1.68 12.52
C ARG A 56 6.28 -0.81 12.25
N ARG A 57 7.26 -0.80 13.16
CA ARG A 57 8.51 -0.06 12.98
C ARG A 57 9.30 -0.53 11.76
N ARG A 58 9.41 -1.85 11.53
CA ARG A 58 10.10 -2.39 10.35
C ARG A 58 9.41 -1.99 9.06
N ILE A 59 8.08 -2.04 9.02
CA ILE A 59 7.32 -1.63 7.84
C ILE A 59 7.53 -0.14 7.57
N TRP A 60 7.42 0.71 8.59
CA TRP A 60 7.67 2.15 8.45
C TRP A 60 9.09 2.46 7.98
N GLY A 61 10.10 1.89 8.64
CA GLY A 61 11.49 2.06 8.24
C GLY A 61 11.72 1.61 6.80
N ALA A 62 11.13 0.49 6.38
CA ALA A 62 11.27 0.01 5.00
C ALA A 62 10.63 0.97 3.97
N PHE A 63 9.50 1.62 4.29
CA PHE A 63 8.92 2.64 3.42
C PHE A 63 9.77 3.91 3.38
N ASP A 64 10.22 4.39 4.54
CA ASP A 64 11.08 5.59 4.63
C ASP A 64 12.44 5.36 3.95
N ASP A 65 13.02 4.17 4.04
CA ASP A 65 14.30 3.81 3.39
C ASP A 65 14.15 3.65 1.86
N ARG A 66 12.97 3.22 1.39
CA ARG A 66 12.74 2.95 -0.03
C ARG A 66 12.33 4.18 -0.82
N PHE A 67 11.53 5.04 -0.19
CA PHE A 67 11.01 6.23 -0.83
C PHE A 67 11.71 7.43 -0.21
N ASP A 68 12.51 8.15 -0.99
CA ASP A 68 13.19 9.39 -0.57
C ASP A 68 12.21 10.54 -0.20
N THR A 69 10.91 10.24 -0.15
CA THR A 69 9.83 11.16 0.18
C THR A 69 9.10 10.67 1.43
N THR A 70 8.48 11.60 2.15
CA THR A 70 7.72 11.27 3.35
C THR A 70 6.44 10.51 2.97
N VAL A 71 6.47 9.20 3.10
CA VAL A 71 5.29 8.33 2.91
C VAL A 71 4.39 8.45 4.13
N LEU A 72 3.11 8.73 3.89
CA LEU A 72 2.10 8.73 4.93
C LEU A 72 1.53 7.32 5.08
N THR A 73 1.60 6.73 6.27
CA THR A 73 1.15 5.34 6.47
C THR A 73 0.21 5.22 7.67
N VAL A 74 -0.83 4.43 7.50
CA VAL A 74 -1.72 3.98 8.58
C VAL A 74 -1.66 2.47 8.61
N LEU A 75 -1.33 1.91 9.78
CA LEU A 75 -1.23 0.47 9.99
C LEU A 75 -2.30 0.01 10.97
N ASP A 76 -2.98 -1.08 10.63
CA ASP A 76 -3.90 -1.77 11.53
C ASP A 76 -3.25 -3.06 12.06
N GLU A 77 -4.05 -4.03 12.50
CA GLU A 77 -3.55 -5.32 13.02
C GLU A 77 -3.18 -6.32 11.91
N ARG A 78 -3.78 -6.16 10.73
CA ARG A 78 -3.70 -7.09 9.61
C ARG A 78 -2.96 -6.52 8.40
N GLY A 79 -2.71 -5.22 8.35
CA GLY A 79 -2.13 -4.58 7.19
C GLY A 79 -2.00 -3.08 7.34
N GLY A 80 -2.20 -2.36 6.24
CA GLY A 80 -2.10 -0.92 6.25
C GLY A 80 -2.48 -0.26 4.93
N THR A 81 -2.51 1.07 4.98
CA THR A 81 -2.62 1.95 3.82
C THR A 81 -1.41 2.89 3.80
N ALA A 82 -0.78 3.05 2.65
CA ALA A 82 0.30 4.00 2.41
C ALA A 82 -0.12 4.97 1.31
N LEU A 83 0.15 6.26 1.53
CA LEU A 83 -0.02 7.31 0.54
C LEU A 83 1.39 7.77 0.18
N ILE A 84 1.77 7.52 -1.07
CA ILE A 84 3.08 7.85 -1.61
C ILE A 84 2.91 9.06 -2.51
N PRO A 85 3.52 10.21 -2.20
CA PRO A 85 3.48 11.38 -3.06
C PRO A 85 3.89 11.03 -4.50
N ALA A 86 3.07 11.39 -5.47
CA ALA A 86 3.37 11.16 -6.88
C ALA A 86 2.66 12.20 -7.75
N THR A 87 3.39 12.78 -8.70
CA THR A 87 2.75 13.57 -9.77
C THR A 87 2.12 12.65 -10.82
N ALA A 88 1.27 13.20 -11.68
CA ALA A 88 0.63 12.44 -12.77
C ALA A 88 1.66 11.76 -13.69
N GLY A 89 2.81 12.41 -13.96
CA GLY A 89 3.89 11.84 -14.77
C GLY A 89 4.71 10.74 -14.07
N GLU A 90 4.76 10.75 -12.74
CA GLU A 90 5.59 9.83 -11.95
C GLU A 90 4.81 8.60 -11.46
N SER A 91 3.48 8.66 -11.47
CA SER A 91 2.60 7.63 -10.90
C SER A 91 2.92 6.21 -11.41
N ALA A 92 3.25 6.06 -12.69
CA ALA A 92 3.63 4.77 -13.27
C ALA A 92 4.97 4.23 -12.73
N SER A 93 5.95 5.11 -12.54
CA SER A 93 7.26 4.76 -11.95
C SER A 93 7.10 4.38 -10.47
N VAL A 94 6.33 5.17 -9.72
CA VAL A 94 6.03 4.90 -8.31
C VAL A 94 5.31 3.56 -8.15
N LEU A 95 4.33 3.24 -9.02
CA LEU A 95 3.67 1.94 -9.02
C LEU A 95 4.63 0.78 -9.32
N ALA A 96 5.56 0.95 -10.25
CA ALA A 96 6.57 -0.07 -10.56
C ALA A 96 7.51 -0.31 -9.37
N THR A 97 7.99 0.77 -8.73
CA THR A 97 8.83 0.71 -7.52
C THR A 97 8.08 0.07 -6.36
N LEU A 98 6.84 0.49 -6.12
CA LEU A 98 5.97 -0.05 -5.08
C LEU A 98 5.76 -1.55 -5.25
N ARG A 99 5.52 -2.02 -6.49
CA ARG A 99 5.38 -3.45 -6.79
C ARG A 99 6.62 -4.25 -6.38
N CYS A 100 7.82 -3.78 -6.75
CA CYS A 100 9.06 -4.45 -6.37
C CYS A 100 9.26 -4.43 -4.85
N PHE A 101 9.01 -3.28 -4.23
CA PHE A 101 9.14 -3.09 -2.79
C PHE A 101 8.19 -3.98 -1.97
N LEU A 102 6.94 -4.17 -2.39
CA LEU A 102 5.98 -5.00 -1.67
C LEU A 102 6.38 -6.48 -1.63
N GLY A 103 7.11 -6.96 -2.64
CA GLY A 103 7.73 -8.28 -2.61
C GLY A 103 8.75 -8.38 -1.48
N GLU A 104 9.68 -7.44 -1.42
CA GLU A 104 10.69 -7.37 -0.34
C GLU A 104 10.04 -7.20 1.03
N LEU A 105 9.00 -6.37 1.12
CA LEU A 105 8.25 -6.14 2.35
C LEU A 105 7.62 -7.44 2.88
N ALA A 106 7.09 -8.31 2.01
CA ALA A 106 6.60 -9.62 2.41
C ALA A 106 7.71 -10.50 3.01
N GLY A 107 8.95 -10.36 2.52
CA GLY A 107 10.14 -10.98 3.11
C GLY A 107 10.49 -10.42 4.49
N ILE A 108 10.47 -9.09 4.65
CA ILE A 108 10.72 -8.41 5.93
C ILE A 108 9.68 -8.78 6.99
N VAL A 109 8.41 -8.87 6.59
CA VAL A 109 7.28 -9.26 7.45
C VAL A 109 7.31 -10.76 7.74
N GLY A 110 7.87 -11.57 6.84
CA GLY A 110 7.97 -13.03 6.97
C GLY A 110 6.61 -13.72 6.83
N ALA A 111 5.66 -13.12 6.10
CA ALA A 111 4.33 -13.65 5.92
C ALA A 111 3.77 -13.31 4.52
N PRO A 112 2.88 -14.13 3.95
CA PRO A 112 2.23 -13.81 2.69
C PRO A 112 1.41 -12.52 2.78
N MET A 113 1.51 -11.70 1.74
CA MET A 113 0.84 -10.41 1.65
C MET A 113 0.06 -10.30 0.35
N VAL A 114 -1.10 -9.65 0.44
CA VAL A 114 -1.88 -9.17 -0.70
C VAL A 114 -1.84 -7.66 -0.66
N ALA A 115 -1.60 -7.03 -1.79
CA ALA A 115 -1.58 -5.58 -1.89
C ALA A 115 -2.27 -5.12 -3.16
N SER A 116 -2.81 -3.92 -3.12
CA SER A 116 -3.43 -3.25 -4.25
C SER A 116 -3.13 -1.77 -4.18
N ALA A 117 -3.07 -1.13 -5.35
CA ALA A 117 -2.81 0.29 -5.44
C ALA A 117 -3.73 0.97 -6.45
N ALA A 118 -4.12 2.20 -6.13
CA ALA A 118 -4.87 3.11 -6.98
C ALA A 118 -4.19 4.48 -6.99
N VAL A 119 -4.43 5.25 -8.06
CA VAL A 119 -3.81 6.57 -8.25
C VAL A 119 -4.84 7.65 -7.94
N ALA A 120 -4.49 8.57 -7.06
CA ALA A 120 -5.21 9.81 -6.79
C ALA A 120 -4.49 10.97 -7.46
N HIS A 121 -5.02 11.48 -8.58
CA HIS A 121 -4.42 12.61 -9.31
C HIS A 121 -4.60 13.97 -8.61
N SER A 122 -5.45 14.02 -7.58
CA SER A 122 -5.68 15.16 -6.71
C SER A 122 -5.80 14.69 -5.26
N VAL A 123 -5.61 15.61 -4.31
CA VAL A 123 -5.87 15.37 -2.88
C VAL A 123 -7.30 14.92 -2.63
N SER A 124 -8.26 15.55 -3.31
CA SER A 124 -9.69 15.22 -3.21
C SER A 124 -10.04 13.80 -3.70
N ALA A 125 -9.19 13.19 -4.53
CA ALA A 125 -9.37 11.82 -5.03
C ALA A 125 -8.76 10.76 -4.11
N VAL A 126 -8.07 11.15 -3.04
CA VAL A 126 -7.42 10.22 -2.09
C VAL A 126 -8.43 9.27 -1.42
N PRO A 127 -9.60 9.72 -0.92
CA PRO A 127 -10.58 8.82 -0.30
C PRO A 127 -11.08 7.74 -1.27
N ASP A 128 -11.42 8.14 -2.50
CA ASP A 128 -11.89 7.22 -3.54
C ASP A 128 -10.81 6.21 -3.92
N ALA A 129 -9.57 6.66 -4.12
CA ALA A 129 -8.43 5.77 -4.39
C ALA A 129 -8.14 4.82 -3.22
N ALA A 130 -8.29 5.28 -1.98
CA ALA A 130 -8.14 4.44 -0.80
C ALA A 130 -9.24 3.38 -0.73
N GLN A 131 -10.48 3.74 -1.05
CA GLN A 131 -11.59 2.78 -1.13
C GLN A 131 -11.38 1.76 -2.25
N GLU A 132 -10.94 2.19 -3.44
CA GLU A 132 -10.64 1.32 -4.58
C GLU A 132 -9.55 0.29 -4.22
N ALA A 133 -8.44 0.77 -3.64
CA ALA A 133 -7.34 -0.07 -3.18
C ALA A 133 -7.82 -1.06 -2.11
N ARG A 134 -8.55 -0.61 -1.07
CA ARG A 134 -9.04 -1.49 -0.01
C ARG A 134 -10.10 -2.48 -0.49
N GLY A 135 -10.99 -2.09 -1.38
CA GLY A 135 -12.01 -2.97 -1.96
C GLY A 135 -11.37 -4.17 -2.67
N CYS A 136 -10.31 -3.91 -3.43
CA CYS A 136 -9.54 -4.97 -4.07
C CYS A 136 -8.81 -5.87 -3.06
N CYS A 137 -8.28 -5.32 -1.97
CA CYS A 137 -7.56 -6.08 -0.95
C CYS A 137 -8.47 -6.92 -0.03
N SER A 138 -9.69 -6.43 0.24
CA SER A 138 -10.67 -7.02 1.17
C SER A 138 -11.60 -8.04 0.53
N SER A 139 -11.80 -7.96 -0.79
CA SER A 139 -12.66 -8.91 -1.47
C SER A 139 -12.10 -10.31 -1.27
N ARG A 140 -12.97 -11.19 -0.78
CA ARG A 140 -12.79 -12.64 -0.65
C ARG A 140 -12.69 -13.31 -2.03
N CYS A 141 -12.10 -12.61 -3.02
CA CYS A 141 -11.64 -13.16 -4.26
C CYS A 141 -10.71 -14.30 -3.87
N GLY A 142 -11.24 -15.52 -3.97
CA GLY A 142 -10.47 -16.71 -3.73
C GLY A 142 -9.15 -16.55 -4.48
N TRP A 143 -8.08 -16.94 -3.81
CA TRP A 143 -6.66 -16.84 -4.20
C TRP A 143 -6.31 -17.15 -5.68
N HIS A 144 -7.27 -17.60 -6.48
CA HIS A 144 -7.11 -18.06 -7.84
C HIS A 144 -7.44 -17.03 -8.93
N VAL A 145 -8.40 -16.11 -8.82
CA VAL A 145 -8.81 -15.35 -10.01
C VAL A 145 -9.48 -14.00 -9.70
N CYS A 146 -8.72 -12.89 -9.79
CA CYS A 146 -9.30 -11.58 -10.06
C CYS A 146 -9.45 -11.40 -11.59
N ARG A 147 -10.44 -12.05 -12.21
CA ARG A 147 -10.80 -11.80 -13.64
C ARG A 147 -12.08 -10.98 -13.82
N GLY A 148 -12.64 -10.41 -12.75
CA GLY A 148 -13.93 -9.71 -12.82
C GLY A 148 -14.01 -8.35 -12.14
N CYS A 149 -12.92 -7.82 -11.57
CA CYS A 149 -12.96 -6.47 -11.00
C CYS A 149 -12.96 -5.43 -12.12
N THR A 150 -14.07 -4.70 -12.24
CA THR A 150 -14.26 -3.56 -13.16
C THR A 150 -13.51 -2.29 -12.75
N CYS A 151 -12.57 -2.39 -11.80
CA CYS A 151 -11.76 -1.27 -11.32
C CYS A 151 -10.81 -0.81 -12.43
N SER A 152 -11.14 0.31 -13.08
CA SER A 152 -10.44 0.80 -14.28
C SER A 152 -9.01 1.30 -14.02
N THR A 153 -8.62 1.47 -12.76
CA THR A 153 -7.37 2.12 -12.34
C THR A 153 -6.59 1.35 -11.27
N THR A 154 -7.11 0.22 -10.78
CA THR A 154 -6.48 -0.53 -9.70
C THR A 154 -5.54 -1.63 -10.20
N TRP A 155 -4.40 -1.73 -9.51
CA TRP A 155 -3.41 -2.78 -9.66
C TRP A 155 -3.49 -3.71 -8.46
N CYS A 156 -3.53 -5.02 -8.67
CA CYS A 156 -3.51 -6.03 -7.61
C CYS A 156 -2.25 -6.87 -7.70
N TRP A 157 -1.59 -7.09 -6.57
CA TRP A 157 -0.38 -7.89 -6.45
C TRP A 157 -0.47 -8.90 -5.32
N ARG A 158 0.10 -10.07 -5.55
CA ARG A 158 0.18 -11.15 -4.59
C ARG A 158 1.64 -11.55 -4.38
N PHE A 159 2.05 -11.64 -3.11
CA PHE A 159 3.40 -12.05 -2.74
C PHE A 159 3.35 -13.21 -1.75
N SER A 160 3.98 -14.33 -2.12
CA SER A 160 4.09 -15.53 -1.28
C SER A 160 5.53 -15.73 -0.86
N TRP A 161 5.78 -15.73 0.45
CA TRP A 161 7.08 -16.04 1.00
C TRP A 161 7.24 -17.56 1.18
N ARG A 162 8.26 -18.17 0.54
CA ARG A 162 8.71 -19.53 0.84
C ARG A 162 10.04 -19.43 1.59
N GLY A 163 10.04 -19.78 2.87
CA GLY A 163 11.20 -19.59 3.73
C GLY A 163 12.40 -20.46 3.36
N ARG A 164 13.41 -19.83 2.74
CA ARG A 164 14.86 -19.90 3.05
C ARG A 164 15.57 -18.94 2.09
N VAL A 165 16.14 -17.84 2.58
CA VAL A 165 16.81 -16.85 1.73
C VAL A 165 18.29 -17.24 1.59
N SER A 166 18.68 -17.68 0.39
CA SER A 166 20.00 -17.37 -0.17
C SER A 166 19.84 -16.09 -1.00
N PRO A 167 20.77 -15.12 -0.91
CA PRO A 167 20.50 -13.73 -1.30
C PRO A 167 20.49 -13.43 -2.82
N THR A 168 20.35 -14.41 -3.73
CA THR A 168 20.67 -14.17 -5.16
C THR A 168 19.66 -14.65 -6.21
N THR A 169 18.48 -15.18 -5.88
CA THR A 169 17.60 -15.72 -6.94
C THR A 169 16.10 -15.41 -6.78
N GLY A 170 15.63 -14.54 -7.69
CA GLY A 170 14.36 -14.63 -8.42
C GLY A 170 13.06 -14.83 -7.63
N TRP A 171 12.31 -13.74 -7.43
CA TRP A 171 10.95 -13.79 -6.89
C TRP A 171 9.95 -14.21 -7.99
N CYS A 172 9.28 -15.34 -7.77
CA CYS A 172 8.22 -15.84 -8.66
C CYS A 172 6.97 -14.96 -8.50
N SER A 173 6.69 -14.11 -9.50
CA SER A 173 5.55 -13.20 -9.55
C SER A 173 4.49 -13.84 -10.45
N ASP A 174 3.34 -14.24 -9.91
CA ASP A 174 2.18 -14.63 -10.74
C ASP A 174 1.42 -13.37 -11.14
N TRP A 175 1.24 -13.17 -12.44
CA TRP A 175 0.76 -11.92 -13.05
C TRP A 175 -0.73 -11.99 -13.40
N LEU A 176 -1.51 -10.99 -12.98
CA LEU A 176 -2.81 -10.69 -13.57
C LEU A 176 -2.96 -9.17 -13.72
N ARG A 177 -3.02 -8.69 -14.97
CA ARG A 177 -3.48 -7.33 -15.33
C ARG A 177 -4.99 -7.44 -15.57
N CYS A 178 -5.82 -6.67 -14.86
CA CYS A 178 -7.24 -6.56 -15.17
C CYS A 178 -7.40 -5.74 -16.47
N GLY A 179 -7.34 -6.43 -17.62
CA GLY A 179 -7.66 -5.84 -18.92
C GLY A 179 -9.16 -5.88 -19.18
N ARG A 180 -9.72 -4.78 -19.70
CA ARG A 180 -11.11 -4.73 -20.22
C ARG A 180 -11.26 -5.79 -21.32
N GLY A 181 -12.18 -6.73 -21.12
CA GLY A 181 -12.68 -7.61 -22.18
C GLY A 181 -14.01 -7.06 -22.68
N THR A 182 -13.96 -6.29 -23.75
CA THR A 182 -15.09 -5.82 -24.56
C THR A 182 -15.79 -6.99 -25.25
N SER A 183 -17.13 -6.92 -25.26
CA SER A 183 -17.98 -7.68 -26.17
C SER A 183 -17.62 -7.38 -27.63
N CYS A 184 -17.46 -8.44 -28.43
CA CYS A 184 -17.90 -8.55 -29.82
C CYS A 184 -18.37 -9.99 -30.01
#